data_AF-A0A1G3RIZ3-F1
#
_entry.id   AF-A0A1G3RIZ3-F1
#
_cell.length_a   1.000
_cell.length_b   1.000
_cell.length_c   1.000
_cell.angle_alpha   90.00
_cell.angle_beta   90.00
_cell.angle_gamma   90.00
#
_symmetry.space_group_name_H-M   'P 1'
#
loop_
_entity.id
_entity.type
_entity.pdbx_description
1 polymer ?
#
loop_
_entity_poly.entity_id
_entity_poly.type
_entity_poly.pdbx_seq_one_letter_code
_entity_poly.pdbx_strand_id
1 'polypeptide(L)' 'METETREAKVIVFYGLSNDEAVKTMRAVKTALETKDGVAFAMTTPTNIEWPMGELVAHVWEEHIEMGKR' A
#
# COMPACT_ATOMS: atom_id res chain seq x y z
N MET A 1 -3.50 3.76 -20.46
CA MET A 1 -2.97 3.70 -19.08
C MET A 1 -3.96 3.07 -18.09
N GLU A 2 -4.90 2.21 -18.50
CA GLU A 2 -5.89 1.61 -17.56
C GLU A 2 -5.58 0.15 -17.19
N THR A 3 -4.57 -0.46 -17.81
CA THR A 3 -4.33 -1.91 -17.72
C THR A 3 -3.32 -2.32 -16.64
N GLU A 4 -2.45 -1.42 -16.20
CA GLU A 4 -1.33 -1.75 -15.28
C GLU A 4 -1.74 -1.79 -13.81
N THR A 5 -2.81 -1.10 -13.42
CA THR A 5 -3.27 -1.02 -12.02
C THR A 5 -4.07 -2.25 -11.57
N ARG A 6 -4.51 -3.12 -12.49
CA ARG A 6 -5.36 -4.28 -12.16
C ARG A 6 -4.63 -5.37 -11.37
N GLU A 7 -3.30 -5.37 -11.37
CA GLU A 7 -2.48 -6.29 -10.56
C GLU A 7 -1.91 -5.65 -9.29
N ALA A 8 -2.08 -4.33 -9.12
CA ALA A 8 -1.59 -3.61 -7.96
C ALA A 8 -2.36 -4.03 -6.69
N LYS A 9 -1.65 -4.56 -5.70
CA LYS A 9 -2.22 -4.87 -4.38
C LYS A 9 -1.75 -3.80 -3.41
N VAL A 10 -2.65 -2.89 -3.06
CA VAL A 10 -2.38 -1.80 -2.12
C VAL A 10 -3.31 -1.89 -0.93
N ILE A 11 -2.76 -1.83 0.28
CA ILE A 11 -3.52 -1.77 1.53
C ILE A 11 -3.29 -0.41 2.18
N VAL A 12 -4.37 0.31 2.44
CA VAL A 12 -4.33 1.64 3.04
C VAL A 12 -4.86 1.59 4.47
N PHE A 13 -4.09 2.14 5.40
CA PHE A 13 -4.42 2.27 6.81
C PHE A 13 -4.85 3.70 7.14
N TYR A 14 -5.74 3.83 8.12
CA TYR A 14 -6.12 5.12 8.71
C TYR A 14 -6.09 5.03 10.24
N GLY A 15 -5.37 5.96 10.87
CA GLY A 15 -5.36 6.13 12.33
C GLY A 15 -4.65 5.04 13.13
N LEU A 16 -3.94 4.10 12.49
CA LEU A 16 -3.15 3.11 13.22
C LEU A 16 -1.86 3.74 13.77
N SER A 17 -1.47 3.33 14.96
CA SER A 17 -0.11 3.54 15.45
C SER A 17 0.90 2.70 14.63
N ASN A 18 2.18 3.04 14.74
CA ASN A 18 3.24 2.29 14.06
C ASN A 18 3.24 0.79 14.45
N ASP A 19 3.01 0.48 15.73
CA ASP A 19 2.98 -0.90 16.21
C ASP A 19 1.78 -1.68 15.64
N GLU A 20 0.62 -1.04 15.56
CA GLU A 20 -0.59 -1.62 14.95
C GLU A 20 -0.43 -1.81 13.45
N ALA A 21 0.17 -0.84 12.76
CA ALA A 21 0.45 -0.92 11.34
C ALA A 21 1.38 -2.10 11.03
N VAL A 22 2.49 -2.26 11.77
CA VAL A 22 3.42 -3.39 11.59
C VAL A 22 2.74 -4.74 11.86
N LYS A 23 1.94 -4.84 12.92
CA LYS A 23 1.18 -6.07 13.21
C LYS A 23 0.19 -6.40 12.08
N THR A 24 -0.49 -5.39 11.56
CA THR A 24 -1.46 -5.54 10.47
C THR A 24 -0.78 -5.95 9.17
N MET A 25 0.34 -5.32 8.81
CA MET A 25 1.14 -5.70 7.63
C MET A 25 1.54 -7.19 7.69
N ARG A 26 2.00 -7.66 8.85
CA ARG A 26 2.36 -9.08 9.05
C ARG A 26 1.14 -9.99 8.86
N ALA A 27 0.01 -9.67 9.48
CA ALA A 27 -1.22 -10.45 9.37
C ALA A 27 -1.70 -10.55 7.91
N VAL A 28 -1.69 -9.43 7.17
CA VAL A 28 -2.07 -9.41 5.76
C VAL A 28 -1.12 -10.23 4.90
N LYS A 29 0.20 -10.05 5.06
CA LYS A 29 1.21 -10.81 4.33
C LYS A 29 1.06 -12.32 4.56
N THR A 30 0.80 -12.73 5.81
CA THR A 30 0.51 -14.13 6.15
C THR A 30 -0.75 -14.63 5.47
N ALA A 31 -1.85 -13.88 5.51
CA ALA A 31 -3.12 -14.28 4.89
C ALA A 31 -3.06 -14.37 3.36
N LEU A 32 -2.22 -13.54 2.74
CA LEU A 32 -2.02 -13.52 1.28
C LEU A 32 -0.88 -14.44 0.81
N GLU A 33 -0.26 -15.18 1.73
CA GLU A 33 0.88 -16.07 1.46
C GLU A 33 2.01 -15.40 0.66
N THR A 34 2.24 -14.10 0.90
CA THR A 34 3.18 -13.31 0.12
C THR A 34 4.14 -12.52 0.99
N LYS A 35 5.42 -12.51 0.60
CA LYS A 35 6.46 -11.71 1.25
C LYS A 35 6.57 -10.31 0.64
N ASP A 36 6.38 -10.23 -0.67
CA ASP A 36 6.48 -9.04 -1.52
C ASP A 36 5.22 -8.92 -2.42
N GLY A 37 5.08 -7.85 -3.19
CA GLY A 37 3.94 -7.69 -4.11
C GLY A 37 2.63 -7.25 -3.44
N VAL A 38 2.72 -6.67 -2.24
CA VAL A 38 1.65 -5.88 -1.62
C VAL A 38 2.29 -4.61 -1.07
N ALA A 39 1.83 -3.46 -1.54
CA ALA A 39 2.20 -2.16 -1.02
C ALA A 39 1.29 -1.80 0.16
N PHE A 40 1.87 -1.10 1.14
CA PHE A 40 1.15 -0.64 2.32
C PHE A 40 1.35 0.86 2.46
N ALA A 41 0.28 1.58 2.77
CA ALA A 41 0.32 3.02 2.99
C ALA A 41 -0.46 3.41 4.25
N MET A 42 0.04 4.42 4.95
CA MET A 42 -0.71 5.15 5.98
C MET A 42 -1.28 6.42 5.35
N THR A 43 -2.55 6.67 5.59
CA THR A 43 -3.12 7.98 5.26
C THR A 43 -2.49 9.06 6.13
N THR A 44 -2.25 10.20 5.51
CA THR A 44 -1.72 11.41 6.14
C THR A 44 -2.68 12.56 5.87
N PRO A 45 -2.58 13.67 6.61
CA PRO A 45 -3.37 14.87 6.29
C PRO A 45 -3.20 15.33 4.83
N THR A 46 -2.04 15.04 4.22
CA THR A 46 -1.74 15.44 2.84
C THR A 46 -2.46 14.59 1.80
N ASN A 47 -2.64 13.30 2.03
CA ASN A 47 -3.11 12.35 1.01
C ASN A 47 -4.56 11.87 1.22
N ILE A 48 -5.20 12.23 2.34
CA ILE A 48 -6.55 11.75 2.65
C ILE A 48 -7.63 12.34 1.75
N GLU A 49 -7.36 13.51 1.16
CA GLU A 49 -8.27 14.17 0.22
C GLU A 49 -8.05 13.73 -1.22
N TRP A 50 -7.02 12.91 -1.49
CA TRP A 50 -6.71 12.48 -2.84
C TRP A 50 -7.76 11.51 -3.36
N PRO A 51 -8.07 11.53 -4.67
CA PRO A 51 -8.83 10.45 -5.29
C PRO A 51 -8.15 9.11 -5.02
N MET A 52 -8.94 8.11 -4.61
CA MET A 52 -8.41 6.79 -4.25
C MET A 52 -7.54 6.17 -5.36
N GLY A 53 -7.90 6.39 -6.63
CA GLY A 53 -7.13 5.91 -7.78
C GLY A 53 -5.73 6.55 -7.88
N GLU A 54 -5.60 7.82 -7.54
CA GLU A 54 -4.31 8.54 -7.52
C GLU A 54 -3.44 8.05 -6.36
N LEU A 55 -4.03 7.90 -5.17
CA LEU A 55 -3.33 7.34 -4.01
C LEU A 55 -2.79 5.93 -4.28
N VAL A 56 -3.60 5.06 -4.90
CA VAL A 56 -3.18 3.70 -5.26
C VAL A 56 -2.03 3.71 -6.27
N ALA A 57 -2.14 4.53 -7.32
CA ALA A 57 -1.10 4.62 -8.35
C ALA A 57 0.23 5.07 -7.74
N HIS A 58 0.20 6.15 -6.96
CA HIS A 58 1.39 6.72 -6.34
C HIS A 58 2.09 5.73 -5.38
N VAL A 59 1.32 5.10 -4.48
CA VAL A 59 1.86 4.12 -3.52
C VAL A 59 2.45 2.89 -4.22
N TRP A 60 1.83 2.45 -5.31
CA TRP A 60 2.32 1.30 -6.07
C TRP A 60 3.61 1.61 -6.83
N GLU A 61 3.70 2.79 -7.44
CA GLU A 61 4.92 3.29 -8.08
C GLU A 61 6.09 3.33 -7.09
N GLU A 62 5.89 3.94 -5.91
CA GLU A 62 6.90 3.97 -4.85
C GLU A 62 7.34 2.57 -4.41
N HIS A 63 6.40 1.65 -4.24
CA HIS A 63 6.70 0.27 -3.86
C HIS A 63 7.57 -0.46 -4.91
N ILE A 64 7.26 -0.28 -6.20
CA ILE A 64 8.05 -0.84 -7.30
C ILE A 64 9.46 -0.24 -7.30
N GLU A 65 9.59 1.08 -7.10
CA GLU A 65 10.89 1.75 -7.07
C GLU A 65 11.76 1.28 -5.90
N MET A 66 11.16 1.10 -4.72
CA MET A 66 11.87 0.59 -3.54
C MET A 66 12.28 -0.87 -3.70
N GLY A 67 11.47 -1.71 -4.35
CA GLY A 67 11.80 -3.11 -4.62
C GLY A 67 12.89 -3.33 -5.68
N LYS A 68 13.24 -2.29 -6.45
CA LYS A 68 14.34 -2.32 -7.44
C LYS A 68 15.72 -2.04 -6.85
N ARG A 69 15.82 -1.71 -5.56
CA ARG A 69 17.06 -1.47 -4.81
C ARG A 69 17.42 -2.67 -3.94
#